data_AF-A0A662WXL7-F1
#
_entry.id   AF-A0A662WXL7-F1
#
_cell.length_a   1.000
_cell.length_b   1.000
_cell.length_c   1.000
_cell.angle_alpha   90.00
_cell.angle_beta   90.00
_cell.angle_gamma   90.00
#
_symmetry.space_group_name_H-M   'P 1'
#
loop_
_entity.id
_entity.type
_entity.pdbx_description
1 polymer ?
#
loop_
_entity_poly.entity_id
_entity_poly.type
_entity_poly.pdbx_seq_one_letter_code
_entity_poly.pdbx_strand_id
1 'polypeptide(L)'
;MEGERDTKRVKLAHNPTIRTNSATVQRRLRKMSEEFQPSSFSFLVQARVLCVGMAVVYRVALSLTITTTCASTNGSTASGSGETSHAWVIAMSQAKFRAFYAQVSVILQQPAVRQYLEPEDAQQQQLDGEVEWKPFEVFLRLLSEVFARYDHLRSAAFAIQADADTMNAGKVALEGFLAGCWRALEVIMPVLVVEPYLPTPLGREVLCIYLLTRDFLSLPE
;
A
#
# COMPACT_ATOMS: atom_id res chain seq x y z
N MET A 1 25.24 -32.15 13.44
CA MET A 1 25.13 -31.82 12.00
C MET A 1 23.66 -31.53 11.75
N GLU A 2 23.43 -30.30 11.29
CA GLU A 2 22.27 -29.79 10.52
C GLU A 2 20.85 -30.21 10.94
N GLY A 3 20.22 -29.34 11.73
CA GLY A 3 18.77 -29.26 11.83
C GLY A 3 18.21 -28.48 10.64
N GLU A 4 17.41 -29.15 9.82
CA GLU A 4 16.63 -28.56 8.74
C GLU A 4 15.66 -27.50 9.32
N ARG A 5 15.88 -26.24 8.92
CA ARG A 5 14.93 -25.16 9.14
C ARG A 5 13.80 -25.30 8.12
N ASP A 6 12.68 -25.86 8.57
CA ASP A 6 11.40 -25.79 7.85
C ASP A 6 11.02 -24.32 7.64
N THR A 7 11.23 -23.82 6.42
CA THR A 7 10.64 -22.58 5.95
C THR A 7 9.15 -22.83 5.78
N LYS A 8 8.35 -22.43 6.78
CA LYS A 8 6.88 -22.39 6.69
C LYS A 8 6.48 -21.47 5.54
N ARG A 9 6.40 -22.03 4.33
CA ARG A 9 5.67 -21.44 3.22
C ARG A 9 4.22 -21.29 3.65
N VAL A 10 3.81 -20.06 3.92
CA VAL A 10 2.39 -19.72 4.10
C VAL A 10 1.71 -19.97 2.76
N LYS A 11 1.13 -21.16 2.59
CA LYS A 11 0.26 -21.47 1.46
C LYS A 11 -1.02 -20.65 1.63
N LEU A 12 -1.23 -19.69 0.74
CA LEU A 12 -2.50 -18.98 0.54
C LEU A 12 -3.57 -19.99 0.09
N ALA A 13 -4.23 -20.63 1.05
CA ALA A 13 -5.36 -21.52 0.79
C ALA A 13 -6.66 -20.69 0.77
N HIS A 14 -7.37 -20.73 -0.35
CA HIS A 14 -8.66 -20.05 -0.50
C HIS A 14 -9.77 -20.96 0.07
N ASN A 15 -10.22 -20.69 1.30
CA ASN A 15 -11.34 -21.39 1.93
C ASN A 15 -12.59 -20.48 1.94
N PRO A 16 -13.67 -20.85 1.22
CA PRO A 16 -14.83 -19.97 1.02
C PRO A 16 -15.82 -19.90 2.21
N THR A 17 -15.51 -20.49 3.37
CA THR A 17 -16.51 -20.77 4.42
C THR A 17 -16.10 -20.33 5.83
N ILE A 18 -15.47 -19.16 5.99
CA ILE A 18 -15.19 -18.59 7.31
C ILE A 18 -15.88 -17.23 7.40
N ARG A 19 -17.08 -17.17 7.99
CA ARG A 19 -17.66 -15.90 8.43
C ARG A 19 -16.85 -15.41 9.64
N THR A 20 -15.86 -14.55 9.44
CA THR A 20 -15.20 -13.87 10.55
C THR A 20 -16.01 -12.63 10.94
N ASN A 21 -16.40 -12.59 12.22
CA ASN A 21 -16.99 -11.39 12.81
C ASN A 21 -15.89 -10.31 12.87
N SER A 22 -16.17 -9.12 12.35
CA SER A 22 -15.28 -7.92 12.45
C SER A 22 -14.71 -7.74 13.86
N ALA A 23 -15.51 -8.03 14.90
CA ALA A 23 -15.10 -7.99 16.31
C ALA A 23 -13.89 -8.88 16.65
N THR A 24 -13.74 -10.05 16.03
CA THR A 24 -12.55 -10.92 16.26
C THR A 24 -11.28 -10.36 15.62
N VAL A 25 -11.40 -9.71 14.47
CA VAL A 25 -10.30 -9.06 13.74
C VAL A 25 -9.87 -7.81 14.50
N GLN A 26 -10.84 -6.97 14.88
CA GLN A 26 -10.63 -5.80 15.74
C GLN A 26 -10.00 -6.19 17.08
N ARG A 27 -10.44 -7.28 17.71
CA ARG A 27 -9.83 -7.78 18.95
C ARG A 27 -8.38 -8.24 18.74
N ARG A 28 -8.08 -8.91 17.63
CA ARG A 28 -6.71 -9.35 17.30
C ARG A 28 -5.80 -8.18 16.95
N LEU A 29 -6.29 -7.17 16.25
CA LEU A 29 -5.56 -5.94 15.96
C LEU A 29 -5.38 -5.09 17.20
N ARG A 30 -6.38 -5.01 18.07
CA ARG A 30 -6.25 -4.37 19.39
C ARG A 30 -5.17 -5.08 20.20
N LYS A 31 -5.22 -6.41 20.26
CA LYS A 31 -4.18 -7.23 20.90
C LYS A 31 -2.81 -7.02 20.26
N MET A 32 -2.72 -6.94 18.93
CA MET A 32 -1.47 -6.61 18.23
C MET A 32 -1.00 -5.19 18.55
N SER A 33 -1.89 -4.20 18.64
CA SER A 33 -1.53 -2.83 19.03
C SER A 33 -1.15 -2.71 20.52
N GLU A 34 -1.63 -3.63 21.36
CA GLU A 34 -1.24 -3.75 22.76
C GLU A 34 0.10 -4.51 22.92
N GLU A 35 0.36 -5.50 22.06
CA GLU A 35 1.57 -6.34 22.08
C GLU A 35 2.76 -5.71 21.32
N PHE A 36 2.49 -4.89 20.30
CA PHE A 36 3.48 -4.20 19.49
C PHE A 36 3.39 -2.68 19.72
N GLN A 37 4.48 -2.07 20.18
CA GLN A 37 4.53 -0.63 20.42
C GLN A 37 4.31 0.16 19.12
N PRO A 38 3.74 1.37 19.18
CA PRO A 38 3.47 2.17 17.98
C PRO A 38 4.77 2.36 17.20
N SER A 39 4.74 1.93 15.95
CA SER A 39 5.77 2.22 14.97
C SER A 39 5.27 3.37 14.10
N SER A 40 6.13 4.36 13.85
CA SER A 40 5.88 5.32 12.78
C SER A 40 6.61 4.87 11.51
N PHE A 41 5.97 5.09 10.38
CA PHE A 41 6.53 4.80 9.05
C PHE A 41 6.84 6.11 8.34
N SER A 42 8.02 6.19 7.74
CA SER A 42 8.40 7.26 6.83
C SER A 42 8.79 6.66 5.49
N PHE A 43 8.01 6.94 4.46
CA PHE A 43 8.25 6.46 3.10
C PHE A 43 8.68 7.62 2.21
N LEU A 44 9.89 7.52 1.67
CA LEU A 44 10.48 8.53 0.79
C LEU A 44 10.66 7.95 -0.61
N VAL A 45 10.26 8.75 -1.60
CA VAL A 45 10.35 8.44 -3.03
C VAL A 45 11.24 9.47 -3.68
N GLN A 46 12.26 9.03 -4.42
CA GLN A 46 13.15 9.90 -5.18
C GLN A 46 13.33 9.37 -6.61
N ALA A 47 12.75 10.07 -7.57
CA ALA A 47 12.85 9.73 -8.98
C ALA A 47 13.96 10.53 -9.68
N ARG A 48 14.68 9.86 -10.58
CA ARG A 48 15.63 10.47 -11.52
C ARG A 48 15.22 10.11 -12.93
N VAL A 49 15.12 11.12 -13.79
CA VAL A 49 14.78 10.92 -15.20
C VAL A 49 16.00 10.42 -15.96
N LEU A 50 15.82 9.36 -16.72
CA LEU A 50 16.81 8.78 -17.62
C LEU A 50 16.24 8.74 -19.03
N CYS A 51 16.93 9.38 -19.97
CA CYS A 51 16.60 9.29 -21.39
C CYS A 51 17.45 8.19 -22.02
N VAL A 52 16.81 7.10 -22.43
CA VAL A 52 17.47 5.94 -23.06
C VAL A 52 17.01 5.87 -24.51
N GLY A 53 17.82 6.40 -25.42
CA GLY A 53 17.45 6.56 -26.83
C GLY A 53 16.18 7.40 -26.97
N MET A 54 15.14 6.81 -27.56
CA MET A 54 13.82 7.42 -27.73
C MET A 54 12.83 7.00 -26.63
N ALA A 55 13.29 6.75 -25.41
CA ALA A 55 12.41 6.40 -24.29
C ALA A 55 12.80 7.15 -23.03
N VAL A 56 11.81 7.66 -22.31
CA VAL A 56 11.98 8.19 -20.95
C VAL A 56 11.72 7.07 -19.95
N VAL A 57 12.67 6.85 -19.06
CA VAL A 57 12.59 5.89 -17.96
C VAL A 57 12.93 6.62 -16.66
N TYR A 58 12.21 6.34 -15.59
CA TYR A 58 12.54 6.86 -14.27
C TYR A 58 13.28 5.80 -13.47
N ARG A 59 14.44 6.16 -12.94
CA ARG A 59 15.09 5.40 -11.87
C ARG A 59 14.59 5.95 -10.55
N VAL A 60 13.84 5.14 -9.80
CA VAL A 60 13.20 5.56 -8.55
C VAL A 60 13.87 4.86 -7.39
N ALA A 61 14.42 5.62 -6.45
CA ALA A 61 14.84 5.13 -5.14
C ALA A 61 13.67 5.24 -4.17
N LEU A 62 13.41 4.14 -3.46
CA LEU A 62 12.36 4.01 -2.46
C LEU A 62 13.04 3.69 -1.13
N SER A 63 12.68 4.39 -0.07
CA SER A 63 13.18 4.11 1.27
C SER A 63 12.06 4.17 2.29
N LEU A 64 12.01 3.15 3.14
CA LEU A 64 11.09 3.02 4.25
C LEU A 64 11.90 3.04 5.55
N THR A 65 11.62 4.01 6.40
CA THR A 65 12.13 4.06 7.76
C THR A 65 10.99 3.74 8.72
N ILE A 66 11.24 2.79 9.62
CA ILE A 66 10.32 2.38 10.67
C ILE A 66 10.95 2.80 12.00
N THR A 67 10.26 3.64 12.75
CA THR A 67 10.71 4.06 14.08
C THR A 67 9.82 3.41 15.12
N THR A 68 10.36 2.48 15.90
CA THR A 68 9.68 1.93 17.07
C THR A 68 10.01 2.79 18.28
N THR A 69 8.99 3.39 18.89
CA THR A 69 9.16 3.93 20.24
C THR A 69 9.27 2.74 21.18
N CYS A 70 10.39 2.59 21.88
CA CYS A 70 10.57 1.60 22.94
C CYS A 70 10.40 2.30 24.30
N ALA A 71 9.24 2.17 24.94
CA ALA A 71 9.14 2.40 26.37
C ALA A 71 9.67 1.15 27.08
N SER A 72 10.93 1.20 27.52
CA SER A 72 11.48 0.18 28.42
C SER A 72 10.79 0.31 29.78
N THR A 73 9.87 -0.60 30.08
CA THR A 73 9.14 -0.61 31.36
C THR A 73 9.93 -1.19 32.53
N ASN A 74 11.19 -1.59 32.35
CA ASN A 74 12.02 -2.13 33.43
C ASN A 74 13.37 -1.41 33.53
N GLY A 75 13.39 -0.31 34.29
CA GLY A 75 14.46 0.02 35.25
C GLY A 75 15.92 0.07 34.79
N SER A 76 16.23 0.20 33.49
CA SER A 76 17.60 0.33 33.00
C SER A 76 17.69 1.40 31.90
N THR A 77 18.54 2.40 32.12
CA THR A 77 18.76 3.60 31.29
C THR A 77 19.48 3.29 29.97
N ALA A 78 18.80 2.64 29.03
CA ALA A 78 19.20 2.62 27.63
C ALA A 78 17.98 2.88 26.75
N SER A 79 17.68 4.16 26.54
CA SER A 79 16.69 4.62 25.56
C SER A 79 17.25 4.40 24.15
N GLY A 80 17.17 3.17 23.65
CA GLY A 80 17.40 2.86 22.24
C GLY A 80 16.07 2.88 21.51
N SER A 81 15.72 3.98 20.84
CA SER A 81 14.71 3.98 19.79
C SER A 81 15.18 3.02 18.69
N GLY A 82 14.41 1.97 18.41
CA GLY A 82 14.72 1.05 17.32
C GLY A 82 14.35 1.71 16.00
N GLU A 83 15.34 2.20 15.25
CA GLU A 83 15.13 2.65 13.88
C GLU A 83 15.58 1.55 12.92
N THR A 84 14.67 1.06 12.09
CA THR A 84 15.01 0.15 10.98
C THR A 84 14.74 0.85 9.67
N SER A 85 15.69 0.80 8.74
CA SER A 85 15.55 1.40 7.41
C SER A 85 15.78 0.38 6.31
N HIS A 86 14.89 0.39 5.32
CA HIS A 86 14.93 -0.44 4.13
C HIS A 86 14.96 0.48 2.91
N ALA A 87 15.88 0.27 1.98
CA ALA A 87 15.97 1.05 0.76
C ALA A 87 16.21 0.15 -0.45
N TRP A 88 15.51 0.44 -1.55
CA TRP A 88 15.64 -0.27 -2.82
C TRP A 88 15.41 0.66 -4.00
N VAL A 89 15.73 0.18 -5.20
CA VAL A 89 15.65 0.98 -6.42
C VAL A 89 14.86 0.21 -7.47
N ILE A 90 13.94 0.90 -8.14
CA ILE A 90 13.17 0.36 -9.26
C ILE A 90 13.41 1.19 -10.52
N ALA A 91 13.32 0.52 -11.66
CA ALA A 91 13.17 1.18 -12.96
C ALA A 91 11.68 1.26 -13.32
N MET A 92 11.24 2.44 -13.72
CA MET A 92 9.86 2.72 -14.09
C MET A 92 9.81 3.19 -15.54
N SER A 93 9.28 2.35 -16.42
CA SER A 93 9.02 2.68 -17.82
C SER A 93 7.54 3.05 -18.02
N GLN A 94 7.25 3.72 -19.14
CA GLN A 94 5.87 4.02 -19.52
C GLN A 94 5.01 2.76 -19.61
N ALA A 95 5.56 1.68 -20.16
CA ALA A 95 4.87 0.41 -20.30
C ALA A 95 4.52 -0.19 -18.92
N LYS A 96 5.47 -0.19 -17.98
CA LYS A 96 5.24 -0.68 -16.60
C LYS A 96 4.15 0.14 -15.91
N PHE A 97 4.24 1.48 -15.99
CA PHE A 97 3.24 2.37 -15.40
C PHE A 97 1.84 2.18 -16.02
N ARG A 98 1.74 2.18 -17.35
CA ARG A 98 0.46 2.01 -18.05
C ARG A 98 -0.18 0.66 -17.78
N ALA A 99 0.60 -0.42 -17.76
CA ALA A 99 0.10 -1.75 -17.47
C ALA A 99 -0.47 -1.83 -16.05
N PHE A 100 0.28 -1.36 -15.04
CA PHE A 100 -0.19 -1.28 -13.66
C PHE A 100 -1.46 -0.44 -13.54
N TYR A 101 -1.44 0.77 -14.10
CA TYR A 101 -2.56 1.70 -14.02
C TYR A 101 -3.82 1.11 -14.66
N ALA A 102 -3.69 0.47 -15.83
CA ALA A 102 -4.81 -0.16 -16.52
C ALA A 102 -5.39 -1.33 -15.71
N GLN A 103 -4.54 -2.21 -15.18
CA GLN A 103 -4.99 -3.39 -14.41
C GLN A 103 -5.75 -2.99 -13.15
N VAL A 104 -5.20 -2.06 -12.36
CA VAL A 104 -5.87 -1.59 -11.13
C VAL A 104 -7.13 -0.80 -11.46
N SER A 105 -7.12 0.04 -12.49
CA SER A 105 -8.31 0.79 -12.93
C SER A 105 -9.46 -0.13 -13.31
N VAL A 106 -9.17 -1.24 -14.02
CA VAL A 106 -10.19 -2.24 -14.38
C VAL A 106 -10.83 -2.83 -13.13
N ILE A 107 -10.05 -3.15 -12.10
CA ILE A 107 -10.57 -3.71 -10.85
C ILE A 107 -11.42 -2.65 -10.12
N LEU A 108 -10.93 -1.41 -9.99
CA LEU A 108 -11.66 -0.31 -9.35
C LEU A 108 -13.00 0.02 -10.03
N GLN A 109 -13.12 -0.24 -11.33
CA GLN A 109 -14.34 -0.03 -12.10
C GLN A 109 -15.33 -1.20 -12.03
N GLN A 110 -14.96 -2.33 -11.42
CA GLN A 110 -15.88 -3.46 -11.28
C GLN A 110 -17.08 -3.06 -10.42
N PRO A 111 -18.31 -3.47 -10.78
CA PRO A 111 -19.52 -3.14 -10.01
C PRO A 111 -19.40 -3.54 -8.53
N ALA A 112 -18.79 -4.70 -8.26
CA ALA A 112 -18.55 -5.22 -6.93
C ALA A 112 -17.63 -4.33 -6.08
N VAL A 113 -16.77 -3.52 -6.69
CA VAL A 113 -15.87 -2.57 -6.00
C VAL A 113 -16.51 -1.19 -5.93
N ARG A 114 -17.19 -0.74 -6.98
CA ARG A 114 -17.82 0.58 -7.05
C ARG A 114 -18.87 0.81 -5.97
N GLN A 115 -19.62 -0.21 -5.58
CA GLN A 115 -20.60 -0.12 -4.49
C GLN A 115 -19.98 0.30 -3.14
N TYR A 116 -18.66 0.13 -2.96
CA TYR A 116 -17.93 0.55 -1.75
C TYR A 116 -17.18 1.87 -1.91
N LEU A 117 -17.14 2.40 -3.14
CA LEU A 117 -16.55 3.71 -3.47
C LEU A 117 -17.59 4.83 -3.44
N GLU A 118 -18.88 4.50 -3.58
CA GLU A 118 -19.95 5.47 -3.38
C GLU A 118 -19.97 5.90 -1.90
N PRO A 119 -20.02 7.21 -1.61
CA PRO A 119 -20.21 7.66 -0.25
C PRO A 119 -21.58 7.16 0.20
N GLU A 120 -21.62 6.26 1.19
CA GLU A 120 -22.83 6.13 2.00
C GLU A 120 -23.14 7.54 2.50
N ASP A 121 -24.35 8.05 2.17
CA ASP A 121 -24.78 9.38 2.54
C ASP A 121 -24.40 9.66 4.00
N ALA A 122 -23.56 10.67 4.19
CA ALA A 122 -22.93 11.03 5.45
C ALA A 122 -23.92 11.59 6.50
N GLN A 123 -25.16 11.08 6.53
CA GLN A 123 -26.24 11.55 7.40
C GLN A 123 -26.79 10.49 8.36
N GLN A 124 -26.31 9.24 8.39
CA GLN A 124 -26.86 8.22 9.31
C GLN A 124 -25.91 7.60 10.35
N GLN A 125 -24.62 7.95 10.39
CA GLN A 125 -23.65 7.35 11.33
C GLN A 125 -23.21 8.25 12.51
N GLN A 126 -23.90 9.37 12.78
CA GLN A 126 -23.62 10.20 13.97
C GLN A 126 -24.57 9.97 15.16
N LEU A 127 -25.47 8.99 15.10
CA LEU A 127 -26.12 8.46 16.30
C LEU A 127 -25.50 7.10 16.64
N ASP A 128 -24.80 7.05 17.76
CA ASP A 128 -24.14 5.88 18.38
C ASP A 128 -22.77 5.43 17.82
N GLY A 129 -21.72 6.17 18.20
CA GLY A 129 -20.70 5.64 19.13
C GLY A 129 -19.71 4.56 18.70
N GLU A 130 -19.77 3.98 17.50
CA GLU A 130 -18.77 2.99 17.06
C GLU A 130 -18.38 3.23 15.59
N VAL A 131 -17.20 3.85 15.37
CA VAL A 131 -16.65 4.03 14.02
C VAL A 131 -16.35 2.63 13.46
N GLU A 132 -17.20 2.16 12.53
CA GLU A 132 -17.00 0.87 11.90
C GLU A 132 -15.65 0.88 11.17
N TRP A 133 -14.72 0.05 11.63
CA TRP A 133 -13.38 0.00 11.08
C TRP A 133 -13.37 -0.80 9.76
N LYS A 134 -13.37 -0.08 8.63
CA LYS A 134 -13.46 -0.61 7.26
C LYS A 134 -12.17 -0.35 6.44
N PRO A 135 -11.04 -1.01 6.78
CA PRO A 135 -9.72 -0.72 6.18
C PRO A 135 -9.67 -0.97 4.67
N PHE A 136 -10.38 -1.99 4.18
CA PHE A 136 -10.41 -2.34 2.76
C PHE A 136 -11.15 -1.29 1.91
N GLU A 137 -12.23 -0.71 2.44
CA GLU A 137 -12.96 0.35 1.75
C GLU A 137 -12.14 1.64 1.70
N VAL A 138 -11.48 1.99 2.82
CA VAL A 138 -10.57 3.14 2.87
C VAL A 138 -9.41 2.96 1.88
N PHE A 139 -8.83 1.75 1.79
CA PHE A 139 -7.79 1.44 0.80
C PHE A 139 -8.25 1.66 -0.64
N LEU A 140 -9.43 1.14 -1.00
CA LEU A 140 -9.99 1.29 -2.34
C LEU A 140 -10.28 2.75 -2.66
N ARG A 141 -10.84 3.50 -1.70
CA ARG A 141 -11.11 4.93 -1.84
C ARG A 141 -9.83 5.73 -2.08
N LEU A 142 -8.82 5.54 -1.23
CA LEU A 142 -7.52 6.21 -1.37
C LEU A 142 -6.87 5.91 -2.73
N LEU A 143 -6.89 4.66 -3.18
CA LEU A 143 -6.36 4.33 -4.51
C LEU A 143 -7.16 4.95 -5.64
N SER A 144 -8.50 4.98 -5.54
CA SER A 144 -9.34 5.63 -6.55
C SER A 144 -9.02 7.12 -6.68
N GLU A 145 -8.79 7.81 -5.56
CA GLU A 145 -8.40 9.22 -5.52
C GLU A 145 -7.00 9.44 -6.09
N VAL A 146 -6.04 8.58 -5.74
CA VAL A 146 -4.66 8.64 -6.27
C VAL A 146 -4.69 8.46 -7.79
N PHE A 147 -5.41 7.47 -8.30
CA PHE A 147 -5.51 7.23 -9.74
C PHE A 147 -6.16 8.44 -10.43
N ALA A 148 -7.31 8.91 -9.95
CA ALA A 148 -7.98 10.08 -10.51
C ALA A 148 -7.08 11.33 -10.53
N ARG A 149 -6.35 11.59 -9.44
CA ARG A 149 -5.44 12.75 -9.34
C ARG A 149 -4.29 12.71 -10.34
N TYR A 150 -3.77 11.52 -10.63
CA TYR A 150 -2.57 11.33 -11.42
C TYR A 150 -2.83 10.72 -12.82
N ASP A 151 -4.08 10.73 -13.31
CA ASP A 151 -4.41 10.16 -14.63
C ASP A 151 -3.60 10.78 -15.78
N HIS A 152 -3.26 12.07 -15.66
CA HIS A 152 -2.42 12.82 -16.60
C HIS A 152 -1.01 12.22 -16.79
N LEU A 153 -0.48 11.46 -15.82
CA LEU A 153 0.82 10.80 -15.95
C LEU A 153 0.87 9.77 -17.09
N ARG A 154 -0.29 9.20 -17.47
CA ARG A 154 -0.37 8.17 -18.53
C ARG A 154 0.04 8.69 -19.89
N SER A 155 -0.23 9.96 -20.17
CA SER A 155 0.04 10.61 -21.46
C SER A 155 1.32 11.43 -21.43
N ALA A 156 1.58 12.19 -20.35
CA ALA A 156 2.59 13.24 -20.35
C ALA A 156 3.95 12.83 -19.76
N ALA A 157 3.99 12.02 -18.71
CA ALA A 157 5.20 11.86 -17.89
C ALA A 157 6.37 11.15 -18.60
N PHE A 158 6.10 10.39 -19.65
CA PHE A 158 7.13 9.62 -20.35
C PHE A 158 7.38 10.12 -21.79
N ALA A 159 6.91 11.32 -22.12
CA ALA A 159 7.09 11.92 -23.44
C ALA A 159 8.53 12.43 -23.61
N ILE A 160 9.18 12.09 -24.72
CA ILE A 160 10.58 12.41 -25.01
C ILE A 160 10.77 13.87 -25.46
N GLN A 161 9.71 14.48 -26.02
CA GLN A 161 9.72 15.86 -26.52
C GLN A 161 9.25 16.88 -25.47
N ALA A 162 9.17 16.48 -24.21
CA ALA A 162 8.83 17.38 -23.11
C ALA A 162 9.98 18.34 -22.82
N ASP A 163 9.68 19.60 -22.52
CA ASP A 163 10.64 20.53 -21.95
C ASP A 163 11.05 20.11 -20.52
N ALA A 164 12.11 20.73 -20.00
CA ALA A 164 12.65 20.40 -18.69
C ALA A 164 11.60 20.58 -17.56
N ASP A 165 10.72 21.58 -17.68
CA ASP A 165 9.68 21.86 -16.71
C ASP A 165 8.62 20.76 -16.70
N THR A 166 8.19 20.31 -17.86
CA THR A 166 7.24 19.20 -18.04
C THR A 166 7.83 17.89 -17.54
N MET A 167 9.11 17.63 -17.83
CA MET A 167 9.81 16.45 -17.31
C MET A 167 9.91 16.48 -15.77
N ASN A 168 10.21 17.63 -15.18
CA ASN A 168 10.27 17.79 -13.73
C ASN A 168 8.87 17.68 -13.08
N ALA A 169 7.84 18.26 -13.69
CA ALA A 169 6.46 18.12 -13.23
C ALA A 169 6.03 16.64 -13.27
N GLY A 170 6.33 15.93 -14.36
CA GLY A 170 6.09 14.48 -14.47
C GLY A 170 6.85 13.67 -13.42
N LYS A 171 8.10 14.05 -13.13
CA LYS A 171 8.90 13.46 -12.05
C LYS A 171 8.23 13.62 -10.69
N VAL A 172 7.88 14.86 -10.30
CA VAL A 172 7.26 15.16 -9.01
C VAL A 172 5.90 14.49 -8.88
N ALA A 173 5.10 14.48 -9.95
CA ALA A 173 3.81 13.81 -9.96
C ALA A 173 3.97 12.27 -9.86
N LEU A 174 5.00 11.67 -10.48
CA LEU A 174 5.30 10.25 -10.30
C LEU A 174 5.72 9.94 -8.85
N GLU A 175 6.56 10.77 -8.23
CA GLU A 175 6.93 10.63 -6.81
C GLU A 175 5.69 10.69 -5.92
N GLY A 176 4.80 11.66 -6.17
CA GLY A 176 3.53 11.81 -5.45
C GLY A 176 2.56 10.65 -5.67
N PHE A 177 2.51 10.08 -6.88
CA PHE A 177 1.72 8.88 -7.17
C PHE A 177 2.20 7.68 -6.36
N LEU A 178 3.51 7.42 -6.35
CA LEU A 178 4.09 6.28 -5.62
C LEU A 178 3.92 6.43 -4.10
N ALA A 179 4.09 7.65 -3.57
CA ALA A 179 3.81 7.94 -2.17
C ALA A 179 2.32 7.75 -1.83
N GLY A 180 1.42 8.13 -2.74
CA GLY A 180 -0.02 7.90 -2.62
C GLY A 180 -0.38 6.40 -2.56
N CYS A 181 0.20 5.60 -3.46
CA CYS A 181 0.03 4.15 -3.46
C CYS A 181 0.54 3.52 -2.15
N TRP A 182 1.69 3.97 -1.63
CA TRP A 182 2.21 3.50 -0.34
C TRP A 182 1.26 3.83 0.81
N ARG A 183 0.77 5.08 0.90
CA ARG A 183 -0.16 5.47 1.95
C ARG A 183 -1.46 4.66 1.92
N ALA A 184 -1.93 4.27 0.74
CA ALA A 184 -3.06 3.37 0.64
C ALA A 184 -2.72 1.97 1.21
N LEU A 185 -1.58 1.41 0.83
CA LEU A 185 -1.13 0.10 1.34
C LEU A 185 -0.99 0.07 2.87
N GLU A 186 -0.49 1.15 3.46
CA GLU A 186 -0.30 1.29 4.91
C GLU A 186 -1.58 1.00 5.71
N VAL A 187 -2.74 1.35 5.17
CA VAL A 187 -4.05 1.12 5.81
C VAL A 187 -4.38 -0.37 5.95
N ILE A 188 -3.98 -1.20 4.99
CA ILE A 188 -4.37 -2.63 4.95
C ILE A 188 -3.26 -3.57 5.40
N MET A 189 -2.00 -3.14 5.42
CA MET A 189 -0.87 -3.99 5.81
C MET A 189 -1.05 -4.67 7.18
N PRO A 190 -1.46 -3.98 8.26
CA PRO A 190 -1.66 -4.62 9.57
C PRO A 190 -2.73 -5.72 9.52
N VAL A 191 -3.76 -5.51 8.71
CA VAL A 191 -4.91 -6.41 8.57
C VAL A 191 -4.50 -7.70 7.86
N LEU A 192 -3.71 -7.58 6.80
CA LEU A 192 -3.18 -8.71 6.05
C LEU A 192 -2.25 -9.59 6.88
N VAL A 193 -1.55 -9.01 7.87
CA VAL A 193 -0.72 -9.76 8.82
C VAL A 193 -1.57 -10.53 9.84
N VAL A 194 -2.63 -9.92 10.36
CA VAL A 194 -3.52 -10.56 11.36
C VAL A 194 -4.41 -11.63 10.73
N GLU A 195 -4.90 -11.38 9.53
CA GLU A 195 -5.87 -12.22 8.85
C GLU A 195 -5.45 -12.40 7.39
N PRO A 196 -4.56 -13.38 7.10
CA PRO A 196 -4.07 -13.62 5.74
C PRO A 196 -5.15 -14.16 4.79
N TYR A 197 -6.30 -14.56 5.32
CA TYR A 197 -7.46 -14.97 4.56
C TYR A 197 -8.43 -13.80 4.53
N LEU A 198 -8.82 -13.35 3.35
CA LEU A 198 -9.85 -12.31 3.17
C LEU A 198 -11.19 -13.03 2.91
N PRO A 199 -12.04 -13.26 3.93
CA PRO A 199 -13.33 -13.94 3.75
C PRO A 199 -14.44 -13.02 3.23
N THR A 200 -14.12 -11.78 2.87
CA THR A 200 -15.09 -10.77 2.42
C THR A 200 -15.38 -10.88 0.92
N PRO A 201 -16.55 -10.42 0.46
CA PRO A 201 -16.88 -10.35 -0.97
C PRO A 201 -15.88 -9.53 -1.79
N LEU A 202 -15.20 -8.56 -1.17
CA LEU A 202 -14.12 -7.73 -1.73
C LEU A 202 -12.73 -8.37 -1.67
N GLY A 203 -12.61 -9.52 -0.99
CA GLY A 203 -11.32 -10.08 -0.60
C GLY A 203 -10.42 -10.40 -1.79
N ARG A 204 -11.01 -10.82 -2.92
CA ARG A 204 -10.26 -11.14 -4.13
C ARG A 204 -9.73 -9.89 -4.82
N GLU A 205 -10.57 -8.89 -5.01
CA GLU A 205 -10.25 -7.64 -5.71
C GLU A 205 -9.20 -6.84 -4.92
N VAL A 206 -9.39 -6.73 -3.60
CA VAL A 206 -8.44 -6.10 -2.69
C VAL A 206 -7.10 -6.83 -2.72
N LEU A 207 -7.09 -8.17 -2.66
CA LEU A 207 -5.87 -8.94 -2.72
C LEU A 207 -5.16 -8.77 -4.08
N CYS A 208 -5.90 -8.76 -5.18
CA CYS A 208 -5.35 -8.50 -6.50
C CYS A 208 -4.69 -7.12 -6.58
N ILE A 209 -5.37 -6.07 -6.12
CA ILE A 209 -4.81 -4.71 -6.12
C ILE A 209 -3.59 -4.63 -5.19
N TYR A 210 -3.64 -5.26 -4.01
CA TYR A 210 -2.52 -5.35 -3.08
C TYR A 210 -1.30 -5.98 -3.76
N LEU A 211 -1.46 -7.16 -4.37
CA LEU A 211 -0.38 -7.86 -5.07
C LEU A 211 0.17 -7.02 -6.24
N LEU A 212 -0.71 -6.44 -7.05
CA LEU A 212 -0.30 -5.55 -8.15
C LEU A 212 0.51 -4.36 -7.65
N THR A 213 0.09 -3.73 -6.55
CA THR A 213 0.77 -2.55 -5.99
C THR A 213 2.10 -2.96 -5.36
N ARG A 214 2.14 -4.08 -4.64
CA ARG A 214 3.37 -4.66 -4.08
C ARG A 214 4.39 -4.95 -5.17
N ASP A 215 3.98 -5.63 -6.24
CA ASP A 215 4.87 -6.01 -7.34
C ASP A 215 5.31 -4.77 -8.14
N PHE A 216 4.41 -3.80 -8.31
CA PHE A 216 4.70 -2.52 -8.96
C PHE A 216 5.78 -1.72 -8.22
N LEU A 217 5.67 -1.61 -6.89
CA LEU A 217 6.67 -0.99 -6.00
C LEU A 217 7.90 -1.89 -5.77
N SER A 218 7.80 -3.17 -6.13
CA SER A 218 8.83 -4.18 -5.91
C SER A 218 9.29 -4.22 -4.45
N LEU A 219 8.30 -4.27 -3.54
CA LEU A 219 8.57 -4.32 -2.10
C LEU A 219 9.45 -5.54 -1.75
N PRO A 220 10.50 -5.37 -0.93
CA PRO A 220 11.32 -6.50 -0.46
C PRO A 220 10.49 -7.46 0.40
N GLU A 221 10.86 -8.74 0.38
CA GLU A 221 10.24 -9.81 1.19
C GLU A 221 10.47 -9.64 2.70
#